data_AF-A0A0M0KW66-F1
#
_entry.id   AF-A0A0M0KW66-F1
#
_cell.length_a   1.000
_cell.length_b   1.000
_cell.length_c   1.000
_cell.angle_alpha   90.00
_cell.angle_beta   90.00
_cell.angle_gamma   90.00
#
_symmetry.space_group_name_H-M   'P 1'
#
loop_
_entity.id
_entity.type
_entity.pdbx_description
1 polymer ?
#
loop_
_entity_poly.entity_id
_entity_poly.type
_entity_poly.pdbx_seq_one_letter_code
_entity_poly.pdbx_strand_id
1 'polypeptide(L)' 'MNVLKGFLQAEINTQELYKDIMSFITSYHIRCGEFEGNEYIIKKMDQTNFILFPEYIDADGEREIHGAISVYRNTSN' A
#
# COMPACT_ATOMS: atom_id res chain seq x y z
N MET A 1 -9.86 -9.17 -9.31
CA MET A 1 -9.37 -9.66 -7.99
C MET A 1 -9.61 -8.55 -6.96
N ASN A 2 -9.94 -8.86 -5.71
CA ASN A 2 -10.11 -7.82 -4.68
C ASN A 2 -8.72 -7.31 -4.26
N VAL A 3 -8.40 -6.05 -4.60
CA VAL A 3 -7.09 -5.42 -4.37
C VAL A 3 -6.66 -5.51 -2.90
N LEU A 4 -7.60 -5.27 -1.96
CA LEU A 4 -7.30 -5.36 -0.53
C LEU A 4 -6.97 -6.79 -0.12
N LYS A 5 -7.68 -7.79 -0.65
CA LYS A 5 -7.42 -9.20 -0.34
C LYS A 5 -6.04 -9.62 -0.86
N GLY A 6 -5.66 -9.18 -2.07
CA GLY A 6 -4.34 -9.44 -2.62
C GLY A 6 -3.23 -8.80 -1.79
N PHE A 7 -3.39 -7.52 -1.43
CA PHE A 7 -2.48 -6.80 -0.54
C PHE A 7 -2.24 -7.54 0.78
N LEU A 8 -3.32 -7.97 1.47
CA LEU A 8 -3.18 -8.68 2.75
C LEU A 8 -2.42 -10.01 2.61
N GLN A 9 -2.55 -10.70 1.47
CA GLN A 9 -1.85 -11.96 1.22
C GLN A 9 -0.38 -11.74 0.85
N ALA A 10 -0.09 -10.74 0.02
CA ALA A 10 1.26 -10.45 -0.46
C ALA A 10 2.13 -9.72 0.57
N GLU A 11 1.54 -8.84 1.38
CA GLU A 11 2.30 -7.92 2.23
C GLU A 11 2.23 -8.24 3.72
N ILE A 12 1.18 -8.92 4.18
CA ILE A 12 0.99 -9.25 5.60
C ILE A 12 1.29 -10.74 5.84
N ASN A 13 2.41 -11.20 5.29
CA ASN A 13 2.85 -12.61 5.35
C ASN A 13 4.00 -12.86 6.34
N THR A 14 4.72 -11.81 6.77
CA THR A 14 5.79 -11.88 7.77
C THR A 14 5.64 -10.80 8.83
N GLN A 15 6.18 -11.05 10.02
CA GLN A 15 6.12 -10.09 11.11
C GLN A 15 6.98 -8.84 10.84
N GLU A 16 8.07 -8.98 10.08
CA GLU A 16 8.97 -7.88 9.71
C GLU A 16 8.27 -6.91 8.76
N LEU A 17 7.77 -7.40 7.63
CA LEU A 17 7.08 -6.56 6.65
C LEU A 17 5.82 -5.90 7.23
N TYR A 18 5.08 -6.62 8.08
CA TYR A 18 3.98 -6.02 8.85
C TYR A 18 4.45 -4.84 9.72
N LYS A 19 5.55 -4.98 10.44
CA LYS A 19 6.08 -3.90 11.30
C LYS A 19 6.52 -2.70 10.47
N ASP A 20 7.15 -2.92 9.33
CA ASP A 20 7.64 -1.86 8.46
C ASP A 20 6.47 -1.07 7.84
N ILE A 21 5.46 -1.77 7.34
CA ILE A 21 4.22 -1.17 6.84
C ILE A 21 3.55 -0.35 7.96
N MET A 22 3.42 -0.94 9.16
CA MET A 22 2.80 -0.25 10.30
C MET A 22 3.59 1.01 10.70
N SER A 23 4.91 0.94 10.71
CA SER A 23 5.79 2.08 10.98
C SER A 23 5.56 3.20 9.97
N PHE A 24 5.52 2.88 8.68
CA PHE A 24 5.29 3.84 7.61
C PHE A 24 3.90 4.50 7.70
N ILE A 25 2.83 3.71 7.78
CA ILE A 25 1.46 4.24 7.73
C ILE A 25 1.11 5.04 8.99
N THR A 26 1.62 4.65 10.16
CA THR A 26 1.29 5.32 11.44
C THR A 26 2.19 6.50 11.78
N SER A 27 3.35 6.64 11.12
CA SER A 27 4.29 7.73 11.41
C SER A 27 3.70 9.12 11.12
N TYR A 28 3.59 9.95 12.15
CA TYR A 28 3.23 11.37 12.04
C TYR A 28 4.37 12.22 11.45
N HIS A 29 5.60 11.70 11.42
CA HIS A 29 6.74 12.37 10.82
C HIS A 29 6.77 12.19 9.29
N ILE A 30 6.06 11.20 8.76
CA ILE A 30 5.90 10.96 7.33
C ILE A 30 4.52 11.46 6.92
N ARG A 31 4.44 12.70 6.42
CA ARG A 31 3.16 13.27 5.97
C ARG A 31 2.63 12.55 4.73
N CYS A 32 3.48 12.31 3.74
CA CYS A 32 3.15 11.63 2.49
C CYS A 32 4.40 10.89 1.98
N GLY A 33 4.20 9.90 1.11
CA GLY A 33 5.29 9.09 0.55
C GLY A 33 4.81 7.78 -0.05
N GLU A 34 5.75 6.95 -0.48
CA GLU A 34 5.49 5.62 -1.01
C GLU A 34 6.27 4.59 -0.18
N PHE A 35 5.63 3.45 0.07
CA PHE A 35 6.27 2.26 0.60
C PHE A 35 6.15 1.16 -0.46
N GLU A 36 7.29 0.64 -0.88
CA GLU A 36 7.39 -0.47 -1.82
C GLU A 36 7.37 -1.78 -1.04
N GLY A 37 6.30 -2.55 -1.19
CA GLY A 37 6.18 -3.90 -0.64
C GLY A 37 6.73 -4.96 -1.60
N ASN A 38 6.25 -6.19 -1.45
CA ASN A 38 6.63 -7.30 -2.32
C ASN A 38 5.99 -7.17 -3.71
N GLU A 39 4.69 -6.91 -3.77
CA GLU A 39 3.92 -6.75 -5.00
C GLU A 39 3.12 -5.44 -5.03
N TYR A 40 2.86 -4.85 -3.87
CA TYR A 40 2.00 -3.68 -3.71
C TYR A 40 2.77 -2.45 -3.27
N ILE A 41 2.34 -1.31 -3.82
CA ILE A 41 2.72 0.02 -3.36
C ILE A 41 1.65 0.55 -2.40
N ILE A 42 2.10 1.11 -1.27
CA ILE A 42 1.29 1.93 -0.38
C ILE A 42 1.66 3.39 -0.62
N LYS A 43 0.80 4.13 -1.33
CA LYS A 43 0.97 5.57 -1.51
C LYS A 43 0.22 6.32 -0.42
N LYS A 44 0.97 6.83 0.57
CA LYS A 44 0.46 7.68 1.65
C LYS A 44 0.24 9.09 1.12
N MET A 45 -1.01 9.54 1.06
CA MET A 45 -1.39 10.88 0.61
C MET A 45 -1.36 11.87 1.77
N ASP A 46 -1.83 11.44 2.94
CA ASP A 46 -1.69 12.13 4.22
C ASP A 46 -1.73 11.13 5.40
N GLN A 47 -1.94 11.60 6.62
CA GLN A 47 -1.93 10.76 7.83
C GLN A 47 -3.00 9.65 7.84
N THR A 48 -4.12 9.84 7.13
CA THR A 48 -5.26 8.93 7.17
C THR A 48 -5.74 8.46 5.81
N ASN A 49 -5.18 8.98 4.72
CA ASN A 49 -5.58 8.68 3.36
C ASN A 49 -4.44 8.01 2.58
N PHE A 50 -4.75 6.87 1.99
CA PHE A 50 -3.81 6.00 1.27
C PHE A 50 -4.41 5.53 -0.06
N ILE A 51 -3.55 5.30 -1.04
CA ILE A 51 -3.88 4.57 -2.27
C ILE A 51 -3.05 3.29 -2.27
N LEU A 52 -3.71 2.15 -2.45
CA LEU A 52 -3.07 0.83 -2.53
C LEU A 52 -3.24 0.28 -3.94
N PHE A 53 -2.15 -0.20 -4.53
CA PHE A 53 -2.17 -0.80 -5.86
C PHE A 53 -1.03 -1.80 -6.05
N PRO A 54 -1.23 -2.90 -6.78
CA PRO A 54 -0.13 -3.74 -7.23
C PRO A 54 0.62 -3.02 -8.36
N GLU A 55 1.94 -3.17 -8.38
CA GLU A 55 2.78 -2.64 -9.44
C GLU A 55 3.71 -3.75 -9.93
N TYR A 56 3.65 -4.01 -11.24
CA TYR A 56 4.47 -5.03 -11.88
C TYR A 56 5.28 -4.41 -13.00
N ILE A 57 6.45 -5.00 -13.28
CA ILE A 57 7.27 -4.65 -14.44
C ILE A 57 6.87 -5.61 -15.58
N ASP A 58 6.49 -5.06 -16.72
CA ASP A 58 6.16 -5.85 -17.90
C ASP A 58 7.40 -6.38 -18.63
N ALA A 59 7.19 -7.04 -19.78
CA ALA A 59 8.29 -7.59 -20.58
C ALA A 59 9.21 -6.52 -21.20
N ASP A 60 8.71 -5.28 -21.34
CA ASP A 60 9.42 -4.15 -21.92
C ASP A 60 10.12 -3.29 -20.84
N GLY A 61 9.90 -3.60 -19.56
CA GLY A 61 10.49 -2.88 -18.42
C GLY A 61 9.63 -1.73 -17.90
N GLU A 62 8.42 -1.57 -18.41
CA GLU A 62 7.49 -0.52 -18.01
C GLU A 62 6.67 -0.95 -16.79
N ARG A 63 6.26 0.04 -15.98
CA ARG A 63 5.46 -0.21 -14.77
C ARG A 63 3.98 -0.24 -15.11
N GLU A 64 3.31 -1.32 -14.74
CA GLU A 64 1.87 -1.49 -14.92
C GLU A 64 1.13 -1.56 -13.57
N ILE A 65 0.00 -0.86 -13.49
CA ILE A 65 -0.89 -0.85 -12.33
C ILE A 65 -2.17 -1.61 -12.66
N HIS A 66 -2.36 -2.76 -12.02
CA HIS A 66 -3.49 -3.67 -12.29
C HIS A 66 -4.67 -3.45 -11.32
N GLY A 67 -4.98 -2.18 -11.05
CA GLY A 67 -6.08 -1.73 -10.20
C GLY A 67 -5.61 -0.95 -8.97
N ALA A 68 -6.50 -0.17 -8.37
CA ALA A 68 -6.19 0.64 -7.19
C ALA A 68 -7.41 0.77 -6.28
N ILE A 69 -7.16 0.90 -4.97
CA ILE A 69 -8.19 1.27 -3.99
C ILE A 69 -7.72 2.43 -3.14
N SER A 70 -8.66 3.29 -2.76
CA SER A 70 -8.45 4.31 -1.73
C SER A 70 -8.81 3.74 -0.36
N VAL A 71 -7.90 3.85 0.60
CA VAL A 71 -8.16 3.54 2.01
C VAL A 71 -8.13 4.85 2.79
N TYR A 72 -9.22 5.14 3.48
CA TYR A 72 -9.37 6.36 4.28
C TYR A 72 -10.06 6.04 5.59
N ARG A 73 -9.77 6.84 6.63
CA ARG A 73 -10.48 6.72 7.91
C ARG A 73 -11.98 6.89 7.67
N ASN A 74 -12.76 5.87 8.03
CA ASN A 74 -14.20 5.99 7.98
C ASN A 74 -14.66 6.96 9.10
N THR A 75 -15.28 8.07 8.72
CA THR A 75 -15.80 9.10 9.63
C THR A 75 -17.27 8.86 10.00
N SER A 76 -17.74 7.61 9.98
CA SER A 76 -19.08 7.30 10.48
C SER A 76 -19.13 7.61 11.99
N ASN A 77 -19.76 8.74 12.33
CA ASN A 77 -20.24 9.07 13.67
C ASN A 77 -21.37 8.13 14.08
#